data_AF-A0A7D5RIZ9-F1
#
_entry.id   AF-A0A7D5RIZ9-F1
#
_cell.length_a   1.000
_cell.length_b   1.000
_cell.length_c   1.000
_cell.angle_alpha   90.00
_cell.angle_beta   90.00
_cell.angle_gamma   90.00
#
_symmetry.space_group_name_H-M   'P 1'
#
loop_
_entity.id
_entity.type
_entity.pdbx_description
1 polymer ?
#
loop_
_entity_poly.entity_id
_entity_poly.type
_entity_poly.pdbx_seq_one_letter_code
_entity_poly.pdbx_strand_id
1 'polypeptide(L)'
;MSWRKIAMKFPGTCVVCNQKIEANETGLWAKGLGVKHERCASTEVKELKCIVCGGQAGCPQCEFQDDCDRDLVSGLCICKKCGDSKDSFVLYQGAVKNNFALLSTKQ
;
A
#
# COMPACT_ATOMS: atom_id res chain seq x y z
N MET A 1 11.24 -7.25 -13.48
CA MET A 1 12.10 -8.06 -12.59
C MET A 1 11.21 -8.62 -11.48
N SER A 2 11.04 -9.94 -11.38
CA SER A 2 10.06 -10.55 -10.47
C SER A 2 10.70 -11.14 -9.21
N TRP A 3 10.07 -10.91 -8.07
CA TRP A 3 10.39 -11.56 -6.80
C TRP A 3 9.98 -13.03 -6.86
N ARG A 4 10.86 -13.95 -6.44
CA ARG A 4 10.61 -15.39 -6.37
C ARG A 4 10.80 -15.87 -4.95
N LYS A 5 9.88 -16.71 -4.45
CA LYS A 5 10.04 -17.38 -3.16
C LYS A 5 11.18 -18.41 -3.28
N ILE A 6 12.16 -18.31 -2.41
CA ILE A 6 13.26 -19.25 -2.28
C ILE A 6 13.46 -19.63 -0.82
N ALA A 7 13.78 -20.89 -0.56
CA ALA A 7 14.30 -21.29 0.73
C ALA A 7 15.77 -20.88 0.82
N MET A 8 16.15 -20.17 1.88
CA MET A 8 17.51 -19.69 2.06
C MET A 8 18.46 -20.84 2.35
N LYS A 9 19.47 -21.04 1.50
CA LYS A 9 20.52 -22.03 1.76
C LYS A 9 21.55 -21.55 2.80
N PHE A 10 21.73 -20.25 2.88
CA PHE A 10 22.66 -19.58 3.80
C PHE A 10 21.99 -18.32 4.36
N PRO A 11 22.42 -17.80 5.52
CA PRO A 11 21.86 -16.58 6.08
C PRO A 11 22.05 -15.40 5.11
N GLY A 12 20.95 -14.71 4.79
CA GLY A 12 20.95 -13.52 3.94
C GLY A 12 20.64 -12.26 4.74
N THR A 13 20.84 -11.08 4.16
CA THR A 13 20.40 -9.82 4.78
C THR A 13 19.19 -9.28 4.04
N CYS A 14 18.12 -9.02 4.78
CA CYS A 14 16.90 -8.44 4.22
C CYS A 14 17.16 -6.99 3.80
N VAL A 15 16.92 -6.67 2.53
CA VAL A 15 17.11 -5.30 1.99
C VAL A 15 16.14 -4.26 2.55
N VAL A 16 15.08 -4.68 3.23
CA VAL A 16 14.04 -3.79 3.78
C VAL A 16 14.32 -3.43 5.25
N CYS A 17 14.64 -4.41 6.07
CA CYS A 17 14.80 -4.22 7.52
C CYS A 17 16.25 -4.38 8.01
N ASN A 18 17.21 -4.68 7.12
CA ASN A 18 18.61 -4.97 7.43
C ASN A 18 18.85 -6.09 8.47
N GLN A 19 17.82 -6.86 8.83
CA GLN A 19 17.95 -8.05 9.67
C GLN A 19 18.35 -9.26 8.85
N LYS A 20 18.98 -10.25 9.51
CA LYS A 20 19.32 -11.52 8.89
C LYS A 20 18.07 -12.36 8.64
N ILE A 21 18.03 -13.01 7.47
CA ILE A 21 17.10 -14.06 7.09
C ILE A 21 17.85 -15.37 7.34
N GLU A 22 17.33 -16.23 8.19
CA GLU A 22 18.06 -17.43 8.63
C GLU A 22 18.13 -18.51 7.55
N ALA A 23 19.10 -19.43 7.68
CA ALA A 23 19.16 -20.59 6.80
C ALA A 23 17.91 -21.47 7.00
N ASN A 24 17.35 -21.96 5.89
CA ASN A 24 16.06 -22.65 5.77
C ASN A 24 14.80 -21.77 5.92
N GLU A 25 14.94 -20.47 6.17
CA GLU A 25 13.80 -19.55 6.14
C GLU A 25 13.39 -19.21 4.70
N THR A 26 12.10 -18.96 4.46
CA THR A 26 11.59 -18.55 3.15
C THR A 26 11.79 -17.05 2.93
N GLY A 27 12.57 -16.69 1.92
CA GLY A 27 12.80 -15.32 1.48
C GLY A 27 12.25 -15.06 0.07
N LEU A 28 12.01 -13.79 -0.25
CA LEU A 28 11.75 -13.34 -1.62
C LEU A 28 13.03 -12.82 -2.22
N TRP A 29 13.50 -13.45 -3.29
CA TRP A 29 14.70 -13.07 -4.01
C TRP A 29 14.37 -12.49 -5.39
N ALA A 30 15.08 -11.43 -5.77
CA ALA A 30 15.03 -10.86 -7.10
C ALA A 30 16.45 -10.60 -7.62
N LYS A 31 16.70 -10.99 -8.88
CA LYS A 31 17.99 -10.84 -9.55
C LYS A 31 18.41 -9.37 -9.56
N GLY A 32 19.58 -9.06 -8.98
CA GLY A 32 20.15 -7.71 -8.93
C GLY A 32 19.63 -6.81 -7.79
N LEU A 33 18.56 -7.21 -7.09
CA LEU A 33 17.98 -6.48 -5.96
C LEU A 33 18.39 -7.08 -4.61
N GLY A 34 18.51 -8.41 -4.54
CA GLY A 34 18.85 -9.13 -3.31
C GLY A 34 17.66 -9.93 -2.78
N VAL A 35 17.59 -10.06 -1.44
CA VAL A 35 16.57 -10.85 -0.75
C VAL A 35 15.85 -10.02 0.31
N LYS A 36 14.56 -10.27 0.53
CA LYS A 36 13.79 -9.72 1.67
C LYS A 36 12.98 -10.81 2.36
N HIS A 37 12.62 -10.59 3.62
CA HIS A 37 11.67 -11.48 4.30
C HIS A 37 10.31 -11.44 3.59
N GLU A 38 9.56 -12.54 3.66
CA GLU A 38 8.17 -12.55 3.22
C GLU A 38 7.33 -11.50 3.97
N ARG A 39 7.49 -11.38 5.29
CA ARG A 39 6.84 -10.33 6.11
C ARG A 39 7.24 -8.90 5.71
N CYS A 40 8.45 -8.71 5.21
CA CYS A 40 8.94 -7.39 4.78
C CYS A 40 8.44 -7.03 3.38
N ALA A 41 7.99 -8.00 2.59
CA ALA A 41 7.28 -7.72 1.35
C ALA A 41 5.97 -6.98 1.62
N SER A 42 5.28 -7.36 2.70
CA SER A 42 4.03 -6.74 3.14
C SER A 42 4.22 -5.35 3.75
N THR A 43 5.46 -4.95 4.08
CA THR A 43 5.74 -3.58 4.56
C THR A 43 5.87 -2.58 3.41
N GLU A 44 5.99 -3.05 2.16
CA GLU A 44 5.94 -2.19 0.97
C GLU A 44 4.51 -1.86 0.53
N VAL A 45 3.49 -2.23 1.32
CA VAL A 45 2.11 -1.85 1.03
C VAL A 45 2.04 -0.32 1.03
N LYS A 46 1.99 0.28 -0.17
CA LYS A 46 1.86 1.73 -0.35
C LYS A 46 0.59 2.18 0.38
N GLU A 47 0.80 2.83 1.51
CA GLU A 47 -0.25 3.41 2.32
C GLU A 47 -0.71 4.71 1.66
N LEU A 48 -1.93 4.70 1.12
CA LEU A 48 -2.57 5.89 0.60
C LEU A 48 -3.12 6.73 1.75
N LYS A 49 -3.23 8.05 1.53
CA LYS A 49 -3.88 8.95 2.48
C LYS A 49 -5.37 9.01 2.18
N CYS A 50 -6.17 9.08 3.23
CA CYS A 50 -7.58 9.40 3.14
C CYS A 50 -7.73 10.85 2.66
N ILE A 51 -8.48 11.08 1.58
CA ILE A 51 -8.68 12.43 1.05
C ILE A 51 -9.51 13.32 2.01
N VAL A 52 -10.38 12.72 2.81
CA VAL A 52 -11.30 13.44 3.71
C VAL A 52 -10.57 13.95 4.95
N CYS A 53 -9.75 13.11 5.59
CA CYS A 53 -9.12 13.45 6.87
C CYS A 53 -7.59 13.56 6.83
N GLY A 54 -6.95 13.21 5.70
CA GLY A 54 -5.48 13.19 5.54
C GLY A 54 -4.75 12.06 6.26
N GLY A 55 -5.45 11.26 7.06
CA GLY A 55 -4.90 10.10 7.77
C GLY A 55 -4.60 8.90 6.86
N GLN A 56 -4.10 7.81 7.45
CA GLN A 56 -3.89 6.55 6.72
C GLN A 56 -5.24 5.98 6.25
N ALA A 57 -5.28 5.48 5.01
CA ALA A 57 -6.48 4.86 4.46
C ALA A 57 -6.78 3.49 5.10
N GLY A 58 -5.78 2.82 5.65
CA GLY A 58 -5.89 1.44 6.14
C GLY A 58 -5.69 0.44 5.00
N CYS A 59 -4.79 0.79 4.09
CA CYS A 59 -4.51 0.10 2.85
C CYS A 59 -4.15 -1.41 3.02
N PRO A 60 -3.35 -1.83 4.02
CA PRO A 60 -3.08 -3.25 4.32
C PRO A 60 -4.25 -4.06 4.89
N GLN A 61 -5.33 -3.40 5.29
CA GLN A 61 -6.52 -4.02 5.89
C GLN A 61 -7.78 -3.74 5.08
N CYS A 62 -7.62 -3.18 3.87
CA CYS A 62 -8.70 -2.79 3.00
C CYS A 62 -9.27 -4.01 2.30
N GLU A 63 -10.60 -4.14 2.24
CA GLU A 63 -11.26 -5.24 1.54
C GLU A 63 -10.94 -5.31 0.04
N PHE A 64 -10.41 -4.23 -0.54
CA PHE A 64 -10.00 -4.14 -1.94
C PHE A 64 -8.49 -4.36 -2.15
N GLN A 65 -7.78 -4.95 -1.19
CA GLN A 65 -6.32 -5.10 -1.28
C GLN A 65 -5.85 -5.81 -2.56
N ASP A 66 -6.59 -6.83 -3.01
CA ASP A 66 -6.22 -7.66 -4.16
C ASP A 66 -6.55 -7.00 -5.51
N ASP A 67 -7.55 -6.11 -5.54
CA ASP A 67 -8.01 -5.41 -6.75
C ASP A 67 -7.41 -4.00 -6.90
N CYS A 68 -6.95 -3.39 -5.79
CA CYS A 68 -6.44 -2.04 -5.76
C CYS A 68 -4.94 -2.00 -6.11
N ASP A 69 -4.64 -1.80 -7.39
CA ASP A 69 -3.30 -1.46 -7.86
C ASP A 69 -2.93 -0.02 -7.46
N ARG A 70 -2.21 0.12 -6.34
CA ARG A 70 -1.85 1.42 -5.76
C ARG A 70 -0.89 2.25 -6.63
N ASP A 71 -0.26 1.65 -7.63
CA ASP A 71 0.57 2.37 -8.59
C ASP A 71 -0.24 3.01 -9.72
N LEU A 72 -1.46 2.51 -9.96
CA LEU A 72 -2.33 2.95 -11.06
C LEU A 72 -3.59 3.71 -10.59
N VAL A 73 -4.09 3.44 -9.39
CA VAL A 73 -5.27 4.16 -8.86
C VAL A 73 -4.95 5.64 -8.60
N SER A 74 -6.00 6.47 -8.60
CA SER A 74 -5.90 7.94 -8.47
C SER A 74 -5.26 8.47 -7.17
N GLY A 75 -4.98 7.60 -6.20
CA GLY A 75 -4.49 7.99 -4.87
C GLY A 75 -5.54 8.66 -3.98
N LEU A 76 -6.77 8.85 -4.46
CA LEU A 76 -7.87 9.51 -3.75
C LEU A 76 -8.64 8.52 -2.85
N CYS A 77 -7.93 7.83 -1.97
CA CYS A 77 -8.53 6.79 -1.12
C CYS A 77 -9.40 7.40 -0.01
N ILE A 78 -10.33 6.62 0.55
CA ILE A 78 -11.12 6.97 1.72
C ILE A 78 -10.90 5.90 2.81
N CYS A 79 -10.62 6.32 4.04
CA CYS A 79 -10.47 5.37 5.15
C CYS A 79 -11.83 4.87 5.62
N LYS A 80 -11.86 3.67 6.21
CA LYS A 80 -13.08 3.00 6.70
C LYS A 80 -13.92 3.91 7.60
N LYS A 81 -13.29 4.59 8.56
CA LYS A 81 -13.97 5.53 9.48
C LYS A 81 -14.71 6.65 8.73
N CYS A 82 -14.13 7.19 7.65
CA CYS A 82 -14.77 8.22 6.85
C CYS A 82 -15.83 7.63 5.90
N GLY A 83 -15.60 6.42 5.37
CA GLY A 83 -16.55 5.71 4.50
C GLY A 83 -17.84 5.29 5.22
N ASP A 84 -17.74 4.89 6.48
CA ASP A 84 -18.88 4.44 7.30
C ASP A 84 -19.78 5.61 7.79
N SER A 85 -19.40 6.86 7.52
CA SER A 85 -20.23 8.02 7.87
C SER A 85 -21.43 8.16 6.93
N LYS A 86 -22.58 8.60 7.45
CA LYS A 86 -23.81 8.78 6.64
C LYS A 86 -23.63 9.78 5.49
N ASP A 87 -22.74 10.75 5.67
CA ASP A 87 -22.45 11.81 4.69
C ASP A 87 -21.14 11.57 3.92
N SER A 88 -20.63 10.33 3.93
CA SER A 88 -19.31 9.98 3.38
C SER A 88 -19.11 10.44 1.94
N PHE A 89 -20.13 10.31 1.10
CA PHE A 89 -20.09 10.76 -0.30
C PHE A 89 -19.96 12.28 -0.43
N VAL A 90 -20.74 13.04 0.34
CA VAL A 90 -20.71 14.51 0.32
C VAL A 90 -19.37 15.02 0.84
N LEU A 91 -18.87 14.43 1.93
CA LEU A 91 -17.55 14.74 2.49
C LEU A 91 -16.43 14.43 1.50
N TYR A 92 -16.51 13.29 0.81
CA TYR A 92 -15.55 12.91 -0.21
C TYR A 92 -15.56 13.88 -1.40
N GLN A 93 -16.74 14.19 -1.95
CA GLN A 93 -16.87 15.18 -3.04
C GLN A 93 -16.32 16.55 -2.66
N GLY A 94 -16.64 17.02 -1.44
CA GLY A 94 -16.11 18.27 -0.91
C GLY A 94 -14.59 18.24 -0.83
N ALA A 95 -14.01 17.16 -0.30
CA ALA A 95 -12.57 16.98 -0.22
C ALA A 95 -11.90 16.95 -1.60
N VAL A 96 -12.47 16.26 -2.59
CA VAL A 96 -11.95 16.25 -3.97
C VAL A 96 -11.96 17.65 -4.56
N LYS A 97 -13.09 18.36 -4.48
CA LYS A 97 -13.22 19.73 -5.04
C LYS A 97 -12.25 20.71 -4.39
N ASN A 98 -12.05 20.60 -3.08
CA ASN A 98 -11.15 21.48 -2.33
C ASN A 98 -9.67 21.21 -2.67
N ASN A 99 -9.27 19.94 -2.78
CA ASN A 99 -7.88 19.57 -3.08
C ASN A 99 -7.56 19.72 -4.58
N PHE A 100 -8.56 19.61 -5.45
CA PHE A 100 -8.40 19.65 -6.90
C PHE A 100 -9.44 20.58 -7.52
N ALA A 101 -9.19 21.88 -7.44
CA ALA A 101 -10.06 22.91 -8.00
C ALA A 101 -10.36 22.71 -9.50
N LEU A 102 -9.44 22.08 -10.25
CA LEU A 102 -9.59 21.76 -11.67
C LEU A 102 -10.61 20.64 -11.97
N LEU A 103 -10.92 19.78 -11.00
CA LEU A 103 -11.94 18.72 -11.15
C LEU A 103 -13.35 19.22 -10.84
N SER A 104 -13.50 20.50 -10.44
CA SER A 104 -14.80 21.13 -10.29
C SER A 104 -15.34 21.52 -11.66
N THR A 105 -15.82 20.55 -12.42
CA THR A 105 -16.61 20.82 -13.62
C THR A 105 -17.88 21.54 -13.18
N LYS A 106 -18.01 22.81 -13.58
CA LYS A 106 -19.32 23.47 -13.64
C LYS A 106 -20.23 22.57 -14.46
N GLN A 107 -21.15 21.87 -13.80
CA GLN A 107 -22.34 21.34 -14.47
C GLN A 107 -23.30 22.50 -14.71
#